data_AF-A0A355GE04-F1
#
_entry.id   AF-A0A355GE04-F1
#
_cell.length_a   1.000
_cell.length_b   1.000
_cell.length_c   1.000
_cell.angle_alpha   90.00
_cell.angle_beta   90.00
_cell.angle_gamma   90.00
#
_symmetry.space_group_name_H-M   'P 1'
#
loop_
_entity.id
_entity.type
_entity.pdbx_description
1 polymer ?
#
loop_
_entity_poly.entity_id
_entity_poly.type
_entity_poly.pdbx_seq_one_letter_code
_entity_poly.pdbx_strand_id
1 'polypeptide(L)'
;MLDQFTRDQDFPSLRERVYLNTAAEGIPPLSVGNAFQQYFQDKLLGMDGRKLHEAQWDAAKDLLAQMYGLSSDEVSICSCSSEAFNLA
;
A
#
# COMPACT_ATOMS: atom_id res chain seq x y z
N MET A 1 -6.18 13.73 -13.76
CA MET A 1 -6.04 12.99 -15.04
C MET A 1 -4.65 12.42 -15.06
N LEU A 2 -4.47 11.13 -15.36
CA LEU A 2 -3.14 10.53 -15.47
C LEU A 2 -2.50 11.01 -16.78
N ASP A 3 -1.33 11.61 -16.69
CA ASP A 3 -0.54 12.09 -17.83
C ASP A 3 0.93 11.71 -17.65
N GLN A 4 1.76 12.06 -18.63
CA GLN A 4 3.19 11.76 -18.61
C GLN A 4 3.89 12.39 -17.39
N PHE A 5 3.52 13.63 -17.04
CA PHE A 5 4.13 14.37 -15.95
C PHE A 5 3.85 13.71 -14.60
N THR A 6 2.58 13.44 -14.30
CA THR A 6 2.14 12.76 -13.06
C THR A 6 2.71 11.34 -12.97
N ARG A 7 2.81 10.61 -14.08
CA ARG A 7 3.46 9.30 -14.10
C ARG A 7 4.95 9.39 -13.74
N ASP A 8 5.67 10.36 -14.30
CA ASP A 8 7.11 10.53 -14.07
C ASP A 8 7.43 11.06 -12.66
N GLN A 9 6.45 11.74 -12.04
CA GLN A 9 6.49 12.16 -10.65
C GLN A 9 6.32 10.97 -9.70
N ASP A 10 5.31 10.12 -9.94
CA ASP A 10 4.98 9.01 -9.05
C ASP A 10 5.90 7.78 -9.27
N PHE A 11 6.31 7.53 -10.51
CA PHE A 11 7.10 6.36 -10.93
C PHE A 11 8.39 6.77 -11.67
N PRO A 12 9.31 7.52 -11.03
CA PRO A 12 10.51 8.03 -11.70
C PRO A 12 11.42 6.93 -12.25
N SER A 13 11.39 5.72 -11.66
CA SER A 13 12.19 4.57 -12.11
C SER A 13 11.76 4.02 -13.48
N LEU A 14 10.58 4.41 -13.98
CA LEU A 14 10.07 3.97 -15.27
C LEU A 14 10.46 4.87 -16.45
N ARG A 15 11.02 6.07 -16.22
CA ARG A 15 11.27 7.08 -17.29
C ARG A 15 12.07 6.55 -18.48
N GLU A 16 13.06 5.71 -18.22
CA GLU A 16 14.00 5.19 -19.22
C GLU A 16 13.87 3.66 -19.39
N ARG A 17 12.71 3.10 -19.01
CA ARG A 17 12.50 1.65 -18.98
C ARG A 17 11.15 1.28 -19.56
N VAL A 18 11.15 0.29 -20.46
CA VAL A 18 9.92 -0.37 -20.92
C VAL A 18 9.73 -1.64 -20.08
N TYR A 19 9.03 -1.50 -18.95
CA TYR A 19 8.82 -2.60 -18.01
C TYR A 19 7.55 -3.39 -18.34
N LEU A 20 7.70 -4.55 -18.99
CA LEU A 20 6.60 -5.40 -19.47
C LEU A 20 6.40 -6.66 -18.59
N ASN A 21 6.66 -6.56 -17.29
CA ASN A 21 6.56 -7.69 -16.35
C ASN A 21 5.67 -7.38 -15.12
N THR A 22 4.75 -6.42 -15.23
CA THR A 22 3.89 -5.95 -14.13
C THR A 22 2.95 -7.02 -13.58
N ALA A 23 2.60 -8.02 -14.39
CA ALA A 23 1.81 -9.16 -13.94
C ALA A 23 2.56 -10.07 -12.96
N ALA A 24 3.90 -10.07 -13.00
CA ALA A 24 4.72 -10.81 -12.04
C ALA A 24 5.04 -9.97 -10.80
N GLU A 25 5.42 -8.70 -10.96
CA GLU A 25 5.70 -7.77 -9.87
C GLU A 25 5.47 -6.33 -10.33
N GLY A 26 4.74 -5.53 -9.56
CA GLY A 26 4.54 -4.11 -9.86
C GLY A 26 5.73 -3.26 -9.41
N ILE A 27 6.08 -2.22 -10.16
CA ILE A 27 6.97 -1.16 -9.65
C ILE A 27 6.09 -0.19 -8.86
N PRO A 28 6.27 -0.02 -7.54
CA PRO A 28 5.41 0.84 -6.74
C PRO A 28 5.70 2.33 -6.97
N PRO A 29 4.69 3.22 -6.77
CA PRO A 29 4.93 4.66 -6.77
C PRO A 29 5.72 5.10 -5.53
N LEU A 30 6.32 6.30 -5.58
CA LEU A 30 7.09 6.87 -4.46
C LEU A 30 6.30 6.96 -3.15
N SER A 31 4.97 7.15 -3.23
CA SER A 31 4.10 7.22 -2.05
C SER A 31 4.15 5.95 -1.19
N VAL A 32 4.36 4.77 -1.77
CA VAL A 32 4.53 3.52 -1.02
C VAL A 32 5.84 3.54 -0.22
N GLY A 33 6.93 4.03 -0.83
CA GLY A 33 8.20 4.21 -0.13
C GLY A 33 8.08 5.20 1.04
N ASN A 34 7.34 6.30 0.83
CA ASN A 34 7.07 7.27 1.89
C ASN A 34 6.27 6.65 3.06
N ALA A 35 5.30 5.78 2.75
CA ALA A 35 4.53 5.06 3.78
C ALA A 35 5.42 4.11 4.59
N PHE A 36 6.36 3.39 3.94
CA PHE A 36 7.34 2.57 4.67
C PHE A 36 8.26 3.40 5.54
N GLN A 37 8.68 4.58 5.07
CA GLN A 37 9.49 5.48 5.88
C GLN A 37 8.71 5.98 7.10
N GLN A 38 7.43 6.33 6.95
CA GLN A 38 6.57 6.71 8.07
C GLN A 38 6.44 5.56 9.07
N TYR A 39 6.14 4.35 8.58
CA TYR A 39 6.07 3.16 9.43
C TYR A 39 7.37 2.96 10.23
N PHE A 40 8.53 3.11 9.58
CA PHE A 40 9.81 3.01 10.25
C PHE A 40 9.97 4.09 11.35
N GLN A 41 9.60 5.34 11.08
CA GLN A 41 9.64 6.41 12.08
C GLN A 41 8.73 6.12 13.27
N ASP A 42 7.51 5.63 13.03
CA ASP A 42 6.58 5.26 14.10
C ASP A 42 7.16 4.13 14.96
N LYS A 43 7.81 3.14 14.34
CA LYS A 43 8.45 2.03 15.05
C LYS A 43 9.60 2.46 15.95
N LEU A 44 10.28 3.57 15.66
CA LEU A 44 11.32 4.13 16.55
C LEU A 44 10.76 4.60 17.89
N LEU A 45 9.45 4.87 18.00
CA LEU A 45 8.77 5.23 19.25
C LEU A 45 8.48 4.02 20.13
N GLY A 46 8.85 2.80 19.71
CA GLY A 46 8.59 1.58 20.46
C GLY A 46 7.10 1.28 20.59
N MET A 47 6.63 1.07 21.81
CA MET A 47 5.23 0.70 22.07
C MET A 47 4.25 1.84 21.76
N ASP A 48 4.66 3.10 21.95
CA ASP A 48 3.79 4.25 21.68
C ASP A 48 3.48 4.39 20.19
N GLY A 49 4.43 3.98 19.32
CA GLY A 49 4.24 3.95 17.88
C GLY A 49 3.22 2.93 17.39
N ARG A 50 2.84 1.94 18.22
CA ARG A 50 1.86 0.93 17.85
C ARG A 50 0.49 1.55 17.53
N LYS A 51 0.07 2.54 18.33
CA LYS A 51 -1.22 3.23 18.14
C LYS A 51 -1.28 3.96 16.80
N LEU A 52 -0.15 4.51 16.35
CA LEU A 52 -0.05 5.15 15.04
C LEU A 52 -0.22 4.13 13.92
N HIS A 53 0.37 2.95 14.07
CA HIS A 53 0.19 1.87 13.09
C HIS A 53 -1.23 1.28 13.09
N GLU A 54 -1.86 1.11 14.26
CA GLU A 54 -3.27 0.71 14.38
C GLU A 54 -4.17 1.69 13.63
N ALA A 55 -3.95 3.00 13.77
CA ALA A 55 -4.70 4.00 13.01
C ALA A 55 -4.49 3.90 11.49
N GLN A 56 -3.28 3.59 11.02
CA GLN A 56 -3.01 3.36 9.59
C GLN A 56 -3.68 2.08 9.09
N TRP A 57 -3.70 1.03 9.91
CA TRP A 57 -4.36 -0.24 9.60
C TRP A 57 -5.87 -0.07 9.42
N ASP A 58 -6.52 0.61 10.36
CA ASP A 58 -7.97 0.88 10.31
C ASP A 58 -8.31 1.76 9.10
N ALA A 59 -7.53 2.82 8.85
CA ALA A 59 -7.72 3.67 7.68
C ALA A 59 -7.54 2.91 6.35
N ALA A 60 -6.59 1.96 6.27
CA ALA A 60 -6.40 1.13 5.09
C ALA A 60 -7.58 0.19 4.84
N LYS A 61 -8.15 -0.39 5.92
CA LYS A 61 -9.37 -1.20 5.84
C LYS A 61 -10.56 -0.39 5.35
N ASP A 62 -10.77 0.81 5.89
CA ASP A 62 -11.87 1.69 5.50
C ASP A 62 -11.77 2.07 4.01
N LEU A 63 -10.58 2.40 3.54
CA LEU A 63 -10.36 2.75 2.13
C LEU A 63 -10.63 1.57 1.19
N LEU A 64 -10.18 0.36 1.55
CA LEU A 64 -10.47 -0.85 0.78
C LEU A 64 -11.98 -1.17 0.79
N ALA A 65 -12.62 -1.06 1.94
CA ALA A 65 -14.05 -1.26 2.08
C ALA A 65 -14.83 -0.33 1.14
N GLN A 66 -14.49 0.96 1.12
CA GLN A 66 -15.08 1.93 0.19
C GLN A 66 -14.84 1.54 -1.27
N MET A 67 -13.62 1.12 -1.62
CA MET A 67 -13.26 0.75 -2.99
C MET A 67 -14.06 -0.46 -3.50
N TYR A 68 -14.38 -1.41 -2.62
CA TYR A 68 -15.11 -2.64 -2.97
C TYR A 68 -16.61 -2.61 -2.64
N GLY A 69 -17.11 -1.52 -2.03
CA GLY A 69 -18.52 -1.41 -1.62
C GLY A 69 -18.88 -2.30 -0.42
N LEU A 70 -17.92 -2.54 0.48
CA LEU A 70 -18.04 -3.34 1.69
C LEU A 70 -18.05 -2.45 2.95
N SER A 71 -18.28 -3.04 4.12
CA SER A 71 -17.95 -2.44 5.42
C SER A 71 -16.50 -2.79 5.82
N SER A 72 -15.89 -2.00 6.70
CA SER A 72 -14.52 -2.28 7.16
C SER A 72 -14.43 -3.52 8.05
N ASP A 73 -15.53 -3.97 8.66
CA ASP A 73 -15.60 -5.24 9.38
C ASP A 73 -15.51 -6.45 8.45
N GLU A 74 -15.84 -6.28 7.16
CA GLU A 74 -15.72 -7.31 6.12
C GLU A 74 -14.32 -7.34 5.46
N VAL A 75 -13.39 -6.48 5.90
CA VAL A 75 -12.03 -6.39 5.34
C VAL A 75 -11.00 -6.85 6.37
N SER A 76 -10.08 -7.70 5.93
CA SER A 76 -8.85 -8.04 6.66
C SER A 76 -7.64 -7.97 5.73
N ILE A 77 -6.44 -7.79 6.30
CA ILE A 77 -5.19 -7.65 5.54
C ILE A 77 -4.32 -8.87 5.86
N CYS A 78 -3.79 -9.49 4.80
CA CYS A 78 -2.85 -10.60 4.85
C CYS A 78 -1.64 -10.29 3.94
N SER A 79 -0.62 -11.12 3.98
CA SER A 79 0.63 -10.90 3.22
C SER A 79 0.47 -11.09 1.72
N CYS A 80 -0.43 -11.96 1.27
CA CYS A 80 -0.68 -12.22 -0.14
C CYS A 80 -2.01 -12.95 -0.39
N SER A 81 -2.41 -13.02 -1.66
CA SER A 81 -3.61 -13.76 -2.09
C SER A 81 -3.55 -15.25 -1.77
N SER A 82 -2.37 -15.87 -1.81
CA SER A 82 -2.20 -17.27 -1.42
C SER A 82 -2.47 -17.49 0.07
N GLU A 83 -2.06 -16.57 0.93
CA GLU A 83 -2.41 -16.63 2.35
C GLU A 83 -3.92 -16.45 2.55
N ALA A 84 -4.52 -15.44 1.90
CA ALA A 84 -5.97 -15.19 1.99
C ALA A 84 -6.79 -16.44 1.64
N PHE A 85 -6.41 -17.13 0.56
CA PHE A 85 -7.09 -18.35 0.12
C PHE A 85 -6.98 -19.49 1.14
N ASN A 86 -5.87 -19.59 1.88
CA ASN A 86 -5.67 -20.62 2.90
C ASN A 86 -6.31 -20.28 4.25
N LEU A 87 -6.66 -19.03 4.49
CA LEU A 87 -7.36 -18.59 5.71
C LEU A 87 -8.89 -18.77 5.62
N ALA A 88 -9.42 -18.96 4.41
CA ALA A 88 -10.86 -19.06 4.12
C ALA A 88 -11.44 -20.47 4.38
#